data_AF-A0A957TUI7-F1
#
_entry.id   AF-A0A957TUI7-F1
#
_cell.length_a   1.000
_cell.length_b   1.000
_cell.length_c   1.000
_cell.angle_alpha   90.00
_cell.angle_beta   90.00
_cell.angle_gamma   90.00
#
_symmetry.space_group_name_H-M   'P 1'
#
loop_
_entity.id
_entity.type
_entity.pdbx_description
1 polymer ?
#
loop_
_entity_poly.entity_id
_entity_poly.type
_entity_poly.pdbx_seq_one_letter_code
_entity_poly.pdbx_strand_id
1 'polypeptide(L)' 'MHIISLKKLRSFWELHPNAEQPLRAWHAIARRAQWRTPADIRAVYGSASFVGNNRVVFNIKGNDYRL' A
#
# COMPACT_ATOMS: atom_id res chain seq x y z
N MET A 1 -9.89 4.86 -7.00
CA MET A 1 -8.67 4.17 -7.49
C MET A 1 -9.05 2.77 -7.96
N HIS A 2 -8.55 2.29 -9.10
CA HIS A 2 -8.80 0.92 -9.57
C HIS A 2 -7.60 0.02 -9.24
N ILE A 3 -7.78 -0.96 -8.35
CA ILE A 3 -6.73 -1.90 -7.96
C ILE A 3 -6.80 -3.12 -8.87
N ILE A 4 -5.74 -3.36 -9.64
CA ILE A 4 -5.70 -4.40 -10.69
C ILE A 4 -5.73 -5.81 -10.10
N SER A 5 -5.04 -6.05 -8.98
CA SER A 5 -4.94 -7.39 -8.40
C SER A 5 -4.64 -7.37 -6.91
N LEU A 6 -5.31 -8.25 -6.17
CA LEU A 6 -5.02 -8.55 -4.76
C LEU A 6 -4.08 -9.77 -4.61
N LYS A 7 -3.84 -10.51 -5.69
CA LYS A 7 -3.16 -11.82 -5.65
C LYS A 7 -1.80 -11.74 -4.97
N LYS A 8 -0.98 -10.74 -5.30
CA LYS A 8 0.36 -10.56 -4.70
C LYS A 8 0.30 -10.28 -3.20
N LEU A 9 -0.67 -9.48 -2.74
CA LEU A 9 -0.83 -9.23 -1.30
C LEU A 9 -1.22 -10.52 -0.57
N ARG A 10 -2.15 -11.29 -1.15
CA ARG A 10 -2.60 -12.56 -0.58
C ARG A 10 -1.47 -13.57 -0.47
N SER A 11 -0.75 -13.82 -1.55
CA SER A 11 0.39 -14.75 -1.52
C SER A 11 1.48 -14.30 -0.55
N PHE A 12 1.67 -12.99 -0.37
CA PHE A 12 2.64 -12.49 0.61
C PHE A 12 2.19 -12.75 2.05
N TRP A 13 0.94 -12.44 2.41
CA TRP A 13 0.49 -12.65 3.79
C TRP A 13 0.20 -14.11 4.13
N GLU A 14 0.03 -15.00 3.14
CA GLU A 14 0.01 -16.45 3.35
C GLU A 14 1.36 -16.95 3.87
N LEU A 15 2.48 -16.37 3.41
CA LEU A 15 3.83 -16.65 3.91
C LEU A 15 4.21 -15.83 5.14
N HIS A 16 3.61 -14.64 5.29
CA HIS A 16 3.85 -13.71 6.39
C HIS A 16 2.52 -13.30 7.04
N PRO A 17 1.91 -14.13 7.91
CA PRO A 17 0.57 -13.89 8.45
C PRO A 17 0.41 -12.53 9.14
N ASN A 18 1.47 -12.05 9.79
CA ASN A 18 1.51 -10.73 10.43
C ASN A 18 1.34 -9.55 9.46
N ALA A 19 1.50 -9.76 8.16
CA ALA A 19 1.29 -8.76 7.12
C ALA A 19 -0.19 -8.67 6.67
N GLU A 20 -1.04 -9.65 6.98
CA GLU A 20 -2.40 -9.71 6.44
C GLU A 20 -3.24 -8.50 6.81
N GLN A 21 -3.42 -8.26 8.11
CA GLN A 21 -4.23 -7.15 8.60
C GLN A 21 -3.76 -5.78 8.07
N PRO A 22 -2.46 -5.43 8.13
CA PRO A 22 -2.00 -4.13 7.63
C PRO A 22 -2.09 -4.01 6.10
N LEU A 23 -1.88 -5.08 5.33
CA LEU A 23 -2.07 -5.07 3.87
C LEU A 23 -3.56 -4.97 3.48
N ARG A 24 -4.46 -5.63 4.22
CA ARG A 24 -5.92 -5.46 4.05
C ARG A 24 -6.35 -4.03 4.36
N ALA A 25 -5.79 -3.42 5.41
CA ALA A 25 -6.05 -2.03 5.76
C ALA A 25 -5.59 -1.09 4.64
N TRP A 26 -4.37 -1.27 4.13
CA TRP A 26 -3.87 -0.52 2.97
C TRP A 26 -4.82 -0.67 1.77
N HIS A 27 -5.22 -1.89 1.43
CA HIS A 27 -6.11 -2.14 0.30
C HIS A 27 -7.47 -1.44 0.46
N ALA A 28 -8.06 -1.49 1.66
CA ALA A 28 -9.34 -0.84 1.94
C ALA A 28 -9.27 0.70 1.79
N ILE A 29 -8.20 1.31 2.27
CA ILE A 29 -7.95 2.75 2.14
C ILE A 29 -7.70 3.11 0.67
N ALA A 30 -6.75 2.43 0.03
CA ALA A 30 -6.37 2.69 -1.36
C ALA A 30 -7.56 2.54 -2.31
N ARG A 31 -8.42 1.53 -2.13
CA ARG A 31 -9.61 1.31 -2.97
C ARG A 31 -10.58 2.48 -2.93
N ARG A 32 -10.76 3.10 -1.76
CA ARG A 32 -11.69 4.23 -1.55
C ARG A 32 -11.08 5.58 -1.92
N ALA A 33 -9.76 5.66 -2.01
CA ALA A 33 -9.07 6.90 -2.28
C ALA A 33 -9.19 7.37 -3.74
N GLN A 34 -9.13 8.69 -3.92
CA GLN A 34 -9.00 9.36 -5.21
C GLN A 34 -7.64 10.07 -5.26
N TRP A 35 -6.58 9.31 -5.54
CA TRP A 35 -5.24 9.90 -5.71
C TRP A 35 -5.10 10.42 -7.14
N ARG A 36 -4.94 11.73 -7.28
CA ARG A 36 -4.67 12.43 -8.55
C ARG A 36 -3.22 12.93 -8.59
N THR A 37 -2.65 13.22 -7.42
CA THR A 37 -1.29 13.72 -7.28
C THR A 37 -0.51 12.93 -6.22
N PRO A 38 0.84 12.94 -6.28
CA PRO A 38 1.68 12.44 -5.20
C PRO A 38 1.38 13.05 -3.82
N ALA A 39 0.90 14.29 -3.77
CA ALA A 39 0.54 14.97 -2.52
C ALA A 39 -0.67 14.30 -1.85
N ASP A 40 -1.66 13.85 -2.63
CA ASP A 40 -2.83 13.13 -2.12
C ASP A 40 -2.43 11.83 -1.41
N ILE A 41 -1.40 11.16 -1.92
CA ILE A 41 -0.85 9.94 -1.32
C ILE A 41 -0.14 10.28 -0.01
N ARG A 42 0.72 11.31 0.02
CA ARG A 42 1.43 11.74 1.24
C ARG A 42 0.49 12.22 2.33
N ALA A 43 -0.64 12.82 1.97
CA ALA A 43 -1.65 13.26 2.95
C ALA A 43 -2.22 12.10 3.77
N VAL A 44 -2.30 10.90 3.18
CA VAL A 44 -2.77 9.67 3.85
C VAL A 44 -1.62 8.85 4.41
N TYR A 45 -0.53 8.74 3.63
CA TYR A 45 0.66 7.95 3.95
C TYR A 45 1.90 8.86 3.95
N GLY A 46 2.10 9.60 5.04
CA GLY A 46 3.18 10.59 5.14
C GLY A 46 4.59 10.02 4.97
N SER A 47 4.77 8.73 5.25
CA SER A 47 6.04 8.00 5.08
C SER A 47 6.21 7.33 3.70
N ALA A 48 5.28 7.53 2.77
CA ALA A 48 5.37 6.97 1.43
C ALA A 48 6.57 7.53 0.65
N SER A 49 7.31 6.65 -0.01
CA SER A 49 8.48 6.99 -0.81
C SER A 49 8.16 6.92 -2.31
N PHE A 50 8.58 7.93 -3.08
CA PHE A 50 8.38 7.97 -4.53
C PHE A 50 9.69 7.62 -5.22
N VAL A 51 9.74 6.46 -5.88
CA VAL A 51 10.99 5.85 -6.38
C VAL A 51 11.13 5.97 -7.91
N GLY A 52 10.47 6.97 -8.50
CA GLY A 52 10.44 7.18 -9.94
C GLY A 52 9.64 6.12 -10.70
N ASN A 53 9.57 6.27 -12.02
CA ASN A 53 8.85 5.37 -12.94
C ASN A 53 7.38 5.14 -12.54
N ASN A 54 6.72 6.19 -12.03
CA ASN A 54 5.33 6.15 -11.55
C ASN A 54 5.10 5.08 -10.45
N ARG A 55 6.12 4.82 -9.61
CA ARG A 55 6.05 3.89 -8.48
C ARG A 55 6.13 4.61 -7.15
N VAL A 56 5.35 4.11 -6.21
CA VAL A 56 5.33 4.53 -4.81
C VAL A 56 5.56 3.30 -3.94
N VAL A 57 6.28 3.48 -2.83
CA VAL A 57 6.53 2.47 -1.82
C VAL A 57 5.88 2.91 -0.51
N PHE A 58 5.09 2.04 0.09
CA PHE A 58 4.41 2.24 1.36
C PHE A 58 5.11 1.48 2.49
N ASN A 59 5.18 2.11 3.67
CA ASN A 59 5.59 1.42 4.89
C ASN A 59 4.37 0.71 5.48
N ILE A 60 4.48 -0.60 5.71
CA ILE A 60 3.40 -1.46 6.20
C ILE A 60 3.85 -2.05 7.54
N LYS A 61 2.89 -2.19 8.48
CA LYS A 61 3.13 -2.69 9.85
C LYS A 61 4.28 -1.95 10.55
N GLY A 62 4.17 -0.63 10.72
CA GLY A 62 5.18 0.13 11.45
C GLY A 62 6.59 0.08 10.85
N ASN A 63 6.70 -0.07 9.51
CA ASN A 63 7.94 -0.20 8.73
C ASN A 63 8.55 -1.60 8.66
N ASP A 64 7.88 -2.64 9.18
CA ASP A 64 8.35 -4.02 9.05
C ASP A 64 8.30 -4.56 7.61
N TYR A 65 7.40 -4.02 6.78
CA TYR A 65 7.25 -4.41 5.38
C TYR A 65 7.17 -3.21 4.45
N ARG A 66 7.54 -3.42 3.18
CA ARG A 66 7.41 -2.46 2.08
C ARG A 66 6.47 -3.00 1.03
N LEU A 67 5.47 -2.20 0.67
CA LEU A 67 4.55 -2.47 -0.43
C LEU A 67 4.82 -1.53 -1.59
#